data_AF-A0A4S0JGM8-F1
#
_entry.id   AF-A0A4S0JGM8-F1
#
_cell.length_a   1.000
_cell.length_b   1.000
_cell.length_c   1.000
_cell.angle_alpha   90.00
_cell.angle_beta   90.00
_cell.angle_gamma   90.00
#
_symmetry.space_group_name_H-M   'P 1'
#
loop_
_entity.id
_entity.type
_entity.pdbx_description
1 polymer ?
#
loop_
_entity_poly.entity_id
_entity_poly.type
_entity_poly.pdbx_seq_one_letter_code
_entity_poly.pdbx_strand_id
1 'polypeptide(L)'
;LTEGAPIVHEDHGVGRYRGLIAMDVGGMPGEFLEIEYAKGDRLYVPVAQLHLISRYSGASPETAPLHSLGGEQWSKAKRKAAEKVRDVAAELLEIQARRQARAGLALQVDRAMYEPFAAGFPFEETPDQLAAIDATLRDLASSQPMDRVVCGDVGFGKTEVAVRAAFAAASAGKQVAV
;
A
#
# COMPACT_ATOMS: atom_id res chain seq x y z
N LEU A 1 19.13 11.65 2.96
CA LEU A 1 19.67 10.36 3.44
C LEU A 1 20.87 10.68 4.33
N THR A 2 21.03 9.98 5.45
CA THR A 2 22.23 10.10 6.29
C THR A 2 23.23 9.04 5.88
N GLU A 3 24.52 9.29 6.08
CA GLU A 3 25.56 8.29 5.87
C GLU A 3 25.27 7.03 6.71
N GLY A 4 25.51 5.86 6.13
CA GLY A 4 25.18 4.57 6.72
C GLY A 4 23.70 4.19 6.63
N ALA A 5 22.83 5.02 6.05
CA ALA A 5 21.43 4.64 5.85
C ALA A 5 21.32 3.45 4.87
N PRO A 6 20.46 2.46 5.14
CA PRO A 6 20.23 1.36 4.22
C PRO A 6 19.46 1.86 2.99
N ILE A 7 19.98 1.50 1.82
CA ILE A 7 19.39 1.81 0.52
C ILE A 7 19.36 0.55 -0.33
N VAL A 8 18.45 0.51 -1.30
CA VAL A 8 18.25 -0.61 -2.21
C VAL A 8 18.60 -0.13 -3.61
N HIS A 9 19.56 -0.79 -4.23
CA HIS A 9 19.76 -0.70 -5.67
C HIS A 9 18.94 -1.79 -6.36
N GLU A 10 18.26 -1.47 -7.46
CA GLU A 10 17.37 -2.40 -8.15
C GLU A 10 18.04 -3.74 -8.52
N ASP A 11 19.26 -3.69 -9.06
CA ASP A 11 19.99 -4.89 -9.50
C ASP A 11 20.92 -5.53 -8.46
N HIS A 12 21.35 -4.77 -7.45
CA HIS A 12 22.38 -5.21 -6.51
C HIS A 12 21.86 -5.41 -5.08
N GLY A 13 20.61 -5.01 -4.82
CA GLY A 13 19.95 -5.20 -3.54
C GLY A 13 20.39 -4.18 -2.49
N VAL A 14 20.26 -4.59 -1.23
CA VAL A 14 20.44 -3.71 -0.07
C VAL A 14 21.92 -3.47 0.26
N GLY A 15 22.31 -2.20 0.25
CA GLY A 15 23.62 -1.67 0.62
C GLY A 15 23.53 -0.58 1.69
N ARG A 16 24.62 0.16 1.89
CA ARG A 16 24.72 1.32 2.79
C ARG A 16 25.15 2.55 2.02
N TYR A 17 24.38 3.63 2.16
CA TYR A 17 24.70 4.93 1.57
C TYR A 17 25.98 5.51 2.18
N ARG A 18 26.97 5.86 1.36
CA ARG A 18 28.24 6.47 1.79
C ARG A 18 28.43 7.92 1.38
N GLY A 19 27.56 8.47 0.56
CA GLY A 19 27.62 9.87 0.14
C GLY A 19 27.65 10.04 -1.36
N LEU A 20 27.77 11.29 -1.77
CA LEU A 20 28.12 11.66 -3.14
C LEU A 20 29.62 11.92 -3.21
N ILE A 21 30.24 11.43 -4.27
CA ILE A 21 31.65 11.67 -4.55
C ILE A 21 31.81 12.16 -5.99
N ALA A 22 32.75 13.08 -6.18
CA ALA A 22 33.22 13.46 -7.51
C ALA A 22 34.37 12.53 -7.90
N MET A 23 34.26 11.87 -9.04
CA MET A 23 35.33 11.04 -9.58
C MET A 23 35.42 11.18 -11.10
N ASP A 24 36.63 10.95 -11.62
CA ASP A 24 36.87 10.85 -13.05
C ASP A 24 36.92 9.37 -13.43
N VAL A 25 35.95 8.94 -14.24
CA VAL A 25 35.88 7.57 -14.76
C VAL A 25 35.99 7.64 -16.28
N GLY A 26 37.15 7.25 -16.81
CA GLY A 26 37.39 7.22 -18.26
C GLY A 26 37.58 8.58 -18.92
N GLY A 27 38.06 9.59 -18.18
CA GLY A 27 38.31 10.95 -18.70
C GLY A 27 37.07 11.86 -18.67
N MET A 28 36.00 11.41 -18.01
CA MET A 28 34.79 12.19 -17.81
C MET A 28 34.59 12.41 -16.30
N PRO A 29 34.81 13.63 -15.80
CA PRO A 29 34.48 13.96 -14.42
C PRO A 29 32.97 13.88 -14.22
N GLY A 30 32.53 13.22 -13.16
CA GLY A 30 31.12 13.07 -12.81
C GLY A 30 30.90 12.92 -11.32
N GLU A 31 29.66 13.15 -10.91
CA GLU A 31 29.19 12.88 -9.55
C GLU A 31 28.54 11.50 -9.49
N PHE A 32 28.93 10.75 -8.46
CA PHE A 32 28.48 9.38 -8.24
C PHE A 32 28.00 9.23 -6.81
N LEU A 33 26.95 8.43 -6.65
CA LEU A 33 26.52 7.92 -5.38
C LEU A 33 27.36 6.71 -5.00
N GLU A 34 27.98 6.76 -3.82
CA GLU A 34 28.73 5.63 -3.27
C GLU A 34 27.82 4.76 -2.38
N ILE A 35 27.84 3.45 -2.66
CA ILE A 35 27.10 2.43 -1.91
C ILE A 35 28.08 1.35 -1.46
N GLU A 36 28.10 1.05 -0.16
CA GLU A 36 28.88 -0.07 0.39
C GLU A 36 28.00 -1.31 0.56
N TYR A 37 28.57 -2.45 0.19
CA TYR A 37 28.00 -3.80 0.25
C TYR A 37 28.82 -4.70 1.20
N ALA A 38 28.40 -5.96 1.34
CA ALA A 38 29.07 -6.90 2.22
C ALA A 38 30.55 -7.09 1.84
N LYS A 39 31.39 -7.41 2.83
CA LYS A 39 32.85 -7.56 2.69
C LYS A 39 33.59 -6.27 2.28
N GLY A 40 32.93 -5.11 2.34
CA GLY A 40 33.52 -3.82 2.00
C GLY A 40 33.51 -3.49 0.51
N ASP A 41 32.79 -4.29 -0.30
CA ASP A 41 32.62 -4.04 -1.73
C ASP A 41 31.89 -2.70 -1.96
N ARG A 42 32.27 -1.95 -2.99
CA ARG A 42 31.72 -0.63 -3.29
C ARG A 42 31.11 -0.59 -4.69
N LEU A 43 29.98 0.10 -4.79
CA LEU A 43 29.31 0.41 -6.05
C LEU A 43 29.20 1.93 -6.20
N TYR A 44 29.57 2.43 -7.38
CA TYR A 44 29.47 3.83 -7.75
C TYR A 44 28.38 4.00 -8.80
N VAL A 45 27.31 4.69 -8.43
CA VAL A 45 26.13 4.86 -9.28
C VAL A 45 26.10 6.30 -9.78
N PRO A 46 26.15 6.56 -11.11
CA PRO A 46 26.04 7.92 -11.62
C PRO A 46 24.77 8.61 -11.11
N VAL A 47 24.83 9.91 -10.80
CA VAL A 47 23.63 10.68 -10.36
C VAL A 47 22.48 10.57 -11.37
N ALA A 48 22.77 10.43 -12.67
CA ALA A 48 21.76 10.19 -13.71
C ALA A 48 20.95 8.89 -13.53
N GLN A 49 21.46 7.92 -12.77
CA GLN A 49 20.84 6.61 -12.52
C GLN A 49 20.22 6.49 -11.12
N LEU A 50 20.01 7.61 -10.42
CA LEU A 50 19.38 7.61 -9.09
C LEU A 50 17.97 6.98 -9.06
N HIS A 51 17.28 6.88 -10.20
CA HIS A 51 15.99 6.20 -10.31
C HIS A 51 16.04 4.70 -9.97
N LEU A 52 17.23 4.07 -10.05
CA LEU A 52 17.45 2.68 -9.64
C LEU A 52 17.62 2.53 -8.11
N ILE A 53 17.66 3.64 -7.39
CA ILE A 53 17.92 3.69 -5.96
C ILE A 53 16.64 4.01 -5.20
N SER A 54 16.34 3.17 -4.22
CA SER A 54 15.22 3.36 -3.30
C SER A 54 15.70 3.33 -1.86
N ARG A 55 15.03 4.08 -0.98
CA ARG A 55 15.25 3.94 0.46
C ARG A 55 14.79 2.54 0.91
N TYR A 56 15.57 1.89 1.77
CA TYR A 56 15.11 0.65 2.39
C TYR A 56 14.06 0.96 3.45
N SER A 57 12.88 0.36 3.30
CA SER A 57 11.72 0.55 4.17
C SER A 57 11.27 -0.75 4.86
N GLY A 58 12.15 -1.75 4.92
CA GLY A 58 11.88 -3.03 5.56
C GLY A 58 12.07 -2.99 7.08
N ALA A 59 12.82 -3.97 7.62
CA ALA A 59 13.17 -4.02 9.04
C ALA A 59 13.94 -2.76 9.52
N SER A 60 14.18 -2.65 10.84
CA SER A 60 14.92 -1.51 11.40
C SER A 60 16.26 -1.29 10.67
N PRO A 61 16.76 -0.04 10.57
CA PRO A 61 18.01 0.24 9.86
C PRO A 61 19.21 -0.61 10.31
N GLU A 62 19.22 -0.98 11.60
CA GLU A 62 20.25 -1.81 12.24
C GLU A 62 20.22 -3.27 11.78
N THR A 63 19.04 -3.79 11.42
CA THR A 63 18.84 -5.19 11.00
C THR A 63 18.68 -5.32 9.48
N ALA A 64 18.79 -4.22 8.74
CA ALA A 64 18.71 -4.23 7.29
C ALA A 64 19.80 -5.16 6.71
N PRO A 65 19.46 -6.09 5.81
CA PRO A 65 20.44 -7.00 5.24
C PRO A 65 21.51 -6.22 4.46
N LEU A 66 22.66 -6.85 4.29
CA LEU A 66 23.75 -6.33 3.47
C LEU A 66 24.09 -7.41 2.44
N HIS A 67 23.79 -7.14 1.18
CA HIS A 67 24.03 -8.11 0.10
C HIS A 67 25.48 -8.04 -0.39
N SER A 68 25.96 -9.09 -1.07
CA SER A 68 27.25 -9.07 -1.76
C SER A 68 27.07 -8.66 -3.23
N LEU A 69 28.02 -7.90 -3.78
CA LEU A 69 28.03 -7.60 -5.21
C LEU A 69 28.31 -8.87 -6.03
N GLY A 70 27.65 -9.01 -7.18
CA GLY A 70 27.79 -10.16 -8.07
C GLY A 70 27.20 -11.49 -7.55
N GLY A 71 26.62 -11.51 -6.34
CA GLY A 71 25.98 -12.70 -5.79
C GLY A 71 24.56 -12.94 -6.33
N GLU A 72 24.16 -14.20 -6.47
CA GLU A 72 22.80 -14.55 -6.93
C GLU A 72 21.71 -14.37 -5.85
N GLN A 73 22.09 -14.09 -4.60
CA GLN A 73 21.15 -14.04 -3.47
C GLN A 73 20.03 -13.01 -3.72
N TRP A 74 20.39 -11.82 -4.18
CA TRP A 74 19.42 -10.75 -4.48
C TRP A 74 18.50 -11.13 -5.65
N SER A 75 19.07 -11.63 -6.76
CA SER A 75 18.29 -12.06 -7.93
C SER A 75 17.29 -13.16 -7.56
N LYS A 76 17.72 -14.16 -6.77
CA LYS A 76 16.83 -15.22 -6.24
C LYS A 76 15.74 -14.65 -5.33
N ALA A 77 16.07 -13.69 -4.47
CA ALA A 77 15.10 -13.02 -3.60
C ALA A 77 14.07 -12.20 -4.42
N LYS A 78 14.52 -11.42 -5.42
CA LYS A 78 13.68 -10.64 -6.34
C LYS A 78 12.72 -11.55 -7.11
N ARG A 79 13.22 -12.67 -7.66
CA ARG A 79 12.39 -13.66 -8.37
C ARG A 79 11.33 -14.29 -7.46
N LYS A 80 11.72 -14.74 -6.26
CA LYS A 80 10.79 -15.34 -5.30
C LYS A 80 9.74 -14.34 -4.82
N ALA A 81 10.11 -13.07 -4.65
CA ALA A 81 9.15 -12.01 -4.32
C ALA A 81 8.17 -11.77 -5.47
N ALA A 82 8.65 -11.70 -6.71
CA ALA A 82 7.81 -11.53 -7.89
C ALA A 82 6.81 -12.68 -8.08
N GLU A 83 7.25 -13.93 -7.89
CA GLU A 83 6.39 -15.12 -7.92
C GLU A 83 5.28 -15.01 -6.87
N LYS A 84 5.62 -14.70 -5.61
CA LYS A 84 4.62 -14.51 -4.55
C LYS A 84 3.63 -13.40 -4.83
N VAL A 85 4.09 -12.26 -5.36
CA VAL A 85 3.21 -11.14 -5.73
C VAL A 85 2.23 -11.57 -6.82
N ARG A 86 2.72 -12.31 -7.83
CA ARG A 86 1.86 -12.83 -8.90
C ARG A 86 0.82 -13.81 -8.35
N ASP A 87 1.21 -14.70 -7.45
CA ASP A 87 0.31 -15.70 -6.90
C ASP A 87 -0.81 -15.04 -6.06
N VAL A 88 -0.46 -14.06 -5.22
CA VAL A 88 -1.44 -13.26 -4.45
C VAL A 88 -2.34 -12.45 -5.38
N ALA A 89 -1.78 -11.83 -6.43
CA ALA A 89 -2.58 -11.08 -7.40
C ALA A 89 -3.58 -11.99 -8.13
N ALA A 90 -3.18 -13.21 -8.51
CA ALA A 90 -4.06 -14.18 -9.13
C ALA A 90 -5.20 -14.60 -8.19
N GLU A 91 -4.89 -14.84 -6.92
CA GLU A 91 -5.89 -15.16 -5.89
C GLU A 91 -6.91 -14.03 -5.69
N LEU A 92 -6.45 -12.79 -5.56
CA LEU A 92 -7.34 -11.62 -5.42
C LEU A 92 -8.23 -11.42 -6.65
N LEU A 93 -7.69 -11.62 -7.85
CA LEU A 93 -8.47 -11.57 -9.09
C LEU A 93 -9.52 -12.67 -9.13
N GLU A 94 -9.18 -13.88 -8.70
CA GLU A 94 -10.12 -14.99 -8.64
C GLU A 94 -11.25 -14.73 -7.62
N ILE A 95 -10.93 -14.22 -6.43
CA ILE A 95 -11.92 -13.83 -5.42
C ILE A 95 -12.88 -12.79 -6.00
N GLN A 96 -12.34 -11.77 -6.67
CA GLN A 96 -13.15 -10.70 -7.25
C GLN A 96 -14.02 -11.20 -8.41
N ALA A 97 -13.49 -12.06 -9.27
CA ALA A 97 -14.25 -12.67 -10.37
C ALA A 97 -15.41 -13.52 -9.83
N ARG A 98 -15.16 -14.35 -8.81
CA ARG A 98 -16.19 -15.15 -8.14
C ARG A 98 -17.25 -14.27 -7.47
N ARG A 99 -16.86 -13.12 -6.89
CA ARG A 99 -17.78 -12.14 -6.30
C ARG A 99 -18.66 -11.48 -7.36
N GLN A 100 -18.08 -11.05 -8.48
CA GLN A 100 -18.82 -10.41 -9.57
C GLN A 100 -19.77 -11.38 -10.31
N ALA A 101 -19.42 -12.67 -10.39
CA ALA A 101 -20.26 -13.68 -11.00
C ALA A 101 -21.50 -14.03 -10.16
N ARG A 102 -21.50 -13.72 -8.86
CA ARG A 102 -22.63 -13.99 -7.96
C ARG A 102 -23.54 -12.78 -7.90
N ALA A 103 -24.85 -13.02 -8.04
CA ALA A 103 -25.85 -12.01 -7.69
C ALA A 103 -25.82 -11.78 -6.16
N GLY A 104 -25.61 -10.54 -5.78
CA GLY A 104 -25.73 -10.05 -4.41
C GLY A 104 -27.16 -9.64 -4.07
N LEU A 105 -27.34 -9.24 -2.82
CA LEU A 105 -28.59 -8.69 -2.32
C LEU A 105 -28.49 -7.16 -2.32
N ALA A 106 -29.24 -6.51 -3.19
CA ALA A 106 -29.39 -5.07 -3.18
C ALA A 106 -30.29 -4.64 -2.01
N LEU A 107 -29.76 -3.81 -1.12
CA LEU A 107 -30.49 -3.24 0.01
C LEU A 107 -31.08 -1.89 -0.40
N GLN A 108 -32.39 -1.75 -0.25
CA GLN A 108 -33.05 -0.45 -0.42
C GLN A 108 -32.79 0.40 0.82
N VAL A 109 -32.08 1.52 0.66
CA VAL A 109 -31.86 2.48 1.74
C VAL A 109 -33.06 3.43 1.77
N ASP A 110 -33.93 3.26 2.77
CA ASP A 110 -35.04 4.19 3.00
C ASP A 110 -34.50 5.53 3.52
N ARG A 111 -34.52 6.54 2.64
CA ARG A 111 -34.07 7.90 2.95
C ARG A 111 -34.85 8.54 4.10
N ALA A 112 -36.15 8.24 4.23
CA ALA A 112 -36.98 8.81 5.28
C ALA A 112 -36.59 8.30 6.67
N MET A 113 -36.06 7.08 6.76
CA MET A 113 -35.48 6.54 8.00
C MET A 113 -34.01 6.93 8.17
N TYR A 114 -33.24 6.97 7.09
CA TYR A 114 -31.80 7.22 7.12
C TYR A 114 -31.44 8.67 7.46
N GLU A 115 -32.13 9.66 6.90
CA GLU A 115 -31.80 11.07 7.12
C GLU A 115 -31.94 11.50 8.58
N PRO A 116 -33.02 11.16 9.32
CA PRO A 116 -33.11 11.45 10.75
C PRO A 116 -32.04 10.72 11.58
N PHE A 117 -31.67 9.50 11.19
CA PHE A 117 -30.60 8.75 11.85
C PHE A 117 -29.25 9.43 11.67
N ALA A 118 -28.91 9.79 10.44
CA ALA A 118 -27.66 10.49 10.11
C ALA A 118 -27.59 11.87 10.80
N ALA A 119 -28.71 12.61 10.86
CA ALA A 119 -28.80 13.88 11.58
C ALA A 119 -28.64 13.75 13.11
N GLY A 120 -28.75 12.53 13.66
CA GLY A 120 -28.48 12.25 15.07
C GLY A 120 -26.97 12.27 15.41
N PHE A 121 -26.10 12.26 14.41
CA PHE A 121 -24.65 12.37 14.61
C PHE A 121 -24.28 13.85 14.87
N PRO A 122 -23.70 14.19 16.04
CA PRO A 122 -23.54 15.59 16.48
C PRO A 122 -22.29 16.28 15.91
N PHE A 123 -21.71 15.75 14.83
CA PHE A 123 -20.52 16.30 14.19
C PHE A 123 -20.75 16.47 12.69
N GLU A 124 -20.14 17.51 12.13
CA GLU A 124 -20.14 17.74 10.69
C GLU A 124 -19.13 16.80 10.01
N GLU A 125 -19.58 16.07 9.00
CA GLU A 125 -18.74 15.13 8.28
C GLU A 125 -17.81 15.85 7.31
N THR A 126 -16.57 15.37 7.22
CA THR A 126 -15.62 15.86 6.22
C THR A 126 -15.99 15.36 4.81
N PRO A 127 -15.49 16.01 3.74
CA PRO A 127 -15.71 15.53 2.37
C PRO A 127 -15.30 14.07 2.15
N ASP A 128 -14.20 13.63 2.76
CA ASP A 128 -13.73 12.24 2.65
C ASP A 128 -14.64 11.26 3.39
N GLN A 129 -15.17 11.66 4.56
CA GLN A 129 -16.16 10.87 5.29
C GLN A 129 -17.44 10.72 4.49
N LEU A 130 -17.98 11.82 3.95
CA LEU A 130 -19.17 11.79 3.10
C LEU A 130 -18.96 10.89 1.87
N ALA A 131 -17.82 10.99 1.21
CA ALA A 131 -17.49 10.14 0.07
C ALA A 131 -17.44 8.66 0.46
N ALA A 132 -16.87 8.32 1.62
CA ALA A 132 -16.83 6.95 2.13
C ALA A 132 -18.23 6.43 2.49
N ILE A 133 -19.07 7.25 3.12
CA ILE A 133 -20.45 6.93 3.49
C ILE A 133 -21.26 6.67 2.22
N ASP A 134 -21.25 7.60 1.27
CA ASP A 134 -22.00 7.48 0.02
C ASP A 134 -21.55 6.29 -0.81
N ALA A 135 -20.23 6.04 -0.90
CA ALA A 135 -19.72 4.86 -1.59
C ALA A 135 -20.19 3.56 -0.93
N THR A 136 -20.18 3.50 0.40
CA THR A 136 -20.66 2.33 1.16
C THR A 136 -22.15 2.11 0.95
N LEU A 137 -22.98 3.16 1.04
CA LEU A 137 -24.42 3.05 0.81
C LEU A 137 -24.76 2.66 -0.63
N ARG A 138 -24.02 3.18 -1.62
CA ARG A 138 -24.16 2.78 -3.03
C ARG A 138 -23.82 1.31 -3.24
N ASP A 139 -22.74 0.83 -2.62
CA ASP A 139 -22.35 -0.58 -2.72
C ASP A 139 -23.40 -1.49 -2.07
N LEU A 140 -23.98 -1.11 -0.93
CA LEU A 140 -25.09 -1.84 -0.29
C LEU A 140 -26.36 -1.86 -1.14
N ALA A 141 -26.63 -0.80 -1.91
CA ALA A 141 -27.75 -0.73 -2.84
C ALA A 141 -27.52 -1.47 -4.17
N SER A 142 -26.30 -1.96 -4.41
CA SER A 142 -25.93 -2.66 -5.64
C SER A 142 -26.38 -4.12 -5.64
N SER A 143 -26.60 -4.68 -6.82
CA SER A 143 -26.81 -6.13 -7.01
C SER A 143 -25.49 -6.92 -6.97
N GLN A 144 -24.34 -6.27 -6.80
CA GLN A 144 -23.08 -6.95 -6.53
C GLN A 144 -22.80 -6.98 -5.02
N PRO A 145 -22.41 -8.11 -4.42
CA PRO A 145 -22.06 -8.17 -3.00
C PRO A 145 -21.00 -7.10 -2.69
N MET A 146 -21.05 -6.33 -1.61
CA MET A 146 -20.00 -5.33 -1.29
C MET A 146 -18.72 -5.99 -0.74
N ASP A 147 -17.55 -5.47 -1.10
CA ASP A 147 -16.24 -5.79 -0.49
C ASP A 147 -15.38 -4.53 -0.47
N ARG A 148 -15.50 -3.73 0.60
CA ARG A 148 -14.90 -2.40 0.73
C ARG A 148 -14.09 -2.30 2.01
N VAL A 149 -12.88 -1.77 1.89
CA VAL A 149 -12.03 -1.37 3.01
C VAL A 149 -12.00 0.15 3.09
N VAL A 150 -12.34 0.71 4.24
CA VAL A 150 -12.23 2.15 4.53
C VAL A 150 -10.99 2.39 5.40
N CYS A 151 -9.98 3.02 4.82
CA CYS A 151 -8.74 3.37 5.51
C CYS A 151 -8.78 4.82 6.00
N GLY A 152 -8.27 5.07 7.20
CA GLY A 152 -8.16 6.42 7.77
C GLY A 152 -7.57 6.37 9.17
N ASP A 153 -7.06 7.49 9.67
CA ASP A 153 -6.39 7.57 10.96
C ASP A 153 -7.36 7.43 12.15
N VAL A 154 -6.83 7.25 13.36
CA VAL A 154 -7.63 7.19 14.59
C VAL A 154 -8.38 8.52 14.75
N GLY A 155 -9.69 8.46 15.01
CA GLY A 155 -10.54 9.64 15.15
C GLY A 155 -11.18 10.17 13.87
N PHE A 156 -10.85 9.63 12.68
CA PHE A 156 -11.39 10.11 11.39
C PHE A 156 -12.80 9.58 11.07
N GLY A 157 -13.59 9.16 12.05
CA GLY A 157 -15.01 8.82 11.84
C GLY A 157 -15.29 7.52 11.08
N LYS A 158 -14.32 6.59 10.98
CA LYS A 158 -14.56 5.26 10.36
C LYS A 158 -15.74 4.49 10.99
N THR A 159 -15.90 4.64 12.31
CA THR A 159 -17.02 4.05 13.05
C THR A 159 -18.37 4.56 12.55
N GLU A 160 -18.46 5.84 12.18
CA GLU A 160 -19.70 6.43 11.67
C GLU A 160 -20.10 5.82 10.33
N VAL A 161 -19.12 5.58 9.45
CA VAL A 161 -19.34 4.86 8.18
C VAL A 161 -19.92 3.47 8.43
N ALA A 162 -19.34 2.72 9.38
CA ALA A 162 -19.80 1.37 9.71
C ALA A 162 -21.19 1.36 10.37
N VAL A 163 -21.46 2.32 11.26
CA VAL A 163 -22.76 2.45 11.94
C VAL A 163 -23.88 2.81 10.96
N ARG A 164 -23.62 3.69 9.99
CA ARG A 164 -24.58 4.00 8.91
C ARG A 164 -24.85 2.80 7.98
N ALA A 165 -23.80 2.04 7.65
CA ALA A 165 -23.95 0.81 6.89
C ALA A 165 -24.79 -0.23 7.66
N ALA A 166 -24.53 -0.38 8.96
CA ALA A 166 -25.29 -1.27 9.84
C ALA A 166 -26.75 -0.85 9.95
N PHE A 167 -27.03 0.44 10.11
CA PHE A 167 -28.38 0.97 10.12
C PHE A 167 -29.13 0.68 8.82
N ALA A 168 -28.49 0.93 7.67
CA ALA A 168 -29.08 0.65 6.35
C ALA A 168 -29.41 -0.84 6.16
N ALA A 169 -28.56 -1.74 6.66
CA ALA A 169 -28.82 -3.18 6.62
C ALA A 169 -29.94 -3.61 7.57
N ALA A 170 -29.94 -3.10 8.81
CA ALA A 170 -30.96 -3.40 9.81
C ALA A 170 -32.34 -2.90 9.39
N SER A 171 -32.43 -1.69 8.85
CA SER A 171 -33.69 -1.11 8.36
C SER A 171 -34.25 -1.85 7.14
N ALA A 172 -33.38 -2.49 6.34
CA ALA A 172 -33.77 -3.42 5.28
C ALA A 172 -34.11 -4.84 5.79
N GLY A 173 -34.22 -5.03 7.11
CA GLY A 173 -34.59 -6.31 7.73
C GLY A 173 -33.48 -7.36 7.70
N LYS A 174 -32.21 -6.94 7.63
CA LYS A 174 -31.04 -7.84 7.66
C LYS A 174 -30.32 -7.78 8.99
N GLN A 175 -29.66 -8.88 9.34
CA GLN A 175 -28.79 -8.93 10.51
C GLN A 175 -27.42 -8.35 10.18
N VAL A 176 -26.78 -7.72 11.17
CA VAL A 176 -25.43 -7.15 11.06
C VAL A 176 -24.53 -7.86 12.07
N ALA A 177 -23.32 -8.23 11.65
CA ALA A 177 -22.26 -8.76 12.50
C ALA A 177 -21.03 -7.84 12.39
N VAL A 178 -20.37 -7.59 13.52
CA VAL A 178 -19.17 -6.75 13.66
C VAL A 178 -18.06 -7.56 14.30
#